data_AF-A0A9X8YRL6-F1
#
_entry.id   AF-A0A9X8YRL6-F1
#
_cell.length_a   1.000
_cell.length_b   1.000
_cell.length_c   1.000
_cell.angle_alpha   90.00
_cell.angle_beta   90.00
_cell.angle_gamma   90.00
#
_symmetry.space_group_name_H-M   'P 1'
#
loop_
_entity.id
_entity.type
_entity.pdbx_description
1 polymer ?
#
loop_
_entity_poly.entity_id
_entity_poly.type
_entity_poly.pdbx_seq_one_letter_code
_entity_poly.pdbx_strand_id
1 'polypeptide(L)'
;MKDTKVPLKLIALLADGEFHSGEHLGESLGMSRAAINKHIQTIREWGLDVFTVPGKGYSLPGAIQLLEAKRILSLLEDKRVSVLPVVDSTNQYLLDR
;
A
#
# COMPACT_ATOMS: atom_id res chain seq x y z
N MET A 1 1.86 -2.94 17.02
CA MET A 1 1.88 -2.50 15.61
C MET A 1 0.49 -2.67 15.02
N LYS A 2 -0.11 -1.62 14.45
CA LYS A 2 -1.34 -1.75 13.66
C LYS A 2 -1.08 -2.74 12.51
N ASP A 3 -2.05 -3.59 12.16
CA ASP A 3 -1.91 -4.50 11.03
C ASP A 3 -1.89 -3.71 9.72
N THR A 4 -0.71 -3.61 9.10
CA THR A 4 -0.48 -2.86 7.85
C THR A 4 -0.61 -3.73 6.60
N LYS A 5 -0.80 -5.04 6.73
CA LYS A 5 -0.75 -5.97 5.59
C LYS A 5 -1.84 -5.68 4.56
N VAL A 6 -3.07 -5.48 5.02
CA VAL A 6 -4.22 -5.25 4.13
C VAL A 6 -4.15 -3.88 3.45
N PRO A 7 -3.91 -2.76 4.16
CA PRO A 7 -3.68 -1.47 3.52
C PRO A 7 -2.57 -1.51 2.46
N LEU A 8 -1.44 -2.18 2.74
CA LEU A 8 -0.34 -2.30 1.77
C LEU A 8 -0.73 -3.08 0.51
N LYS A 9 -1.52 -4.14 0.64
CA LYS A 9 -2.07 -4.85 -0.52
C LYS A 9 -3.02 -3.97 -1.34
N LEU A 10 -3.85 -3.17 -0.67
CA LEU A 10 -4.73 -2.22 -1.36
C LEU A 10 -3.94 -1.13 -2.11
N ILE A 11 -2.91 -0.56 -1.49
CA ILE A 11 -2.02 0.40 -2.17
C ILE A 11 -1.40 -0.25 -3.41
N ALA A 12 -0.97 -1.51 -3.32
CA ALA A 12 -0.40 -2.21 -4.48
C ALA A 12 -1.40 -2.40 -5.63
N LEU A 13 -2.69 -2.61 -5.33
CA LEU A 13 -3.73 -2.70 -6.36
C LEU A 13 -4.02 -1.33 -6.98
N LEU A 14 -4.01 -0.26 -6.18
CA LEU A 14 -4.28 1.10 -6.64
C LEU A 14 -3.05 1.81 -7.25
N ALA A 15 -1.87 1.18 -7.19
CA ALA A 15 -0.60 1.79 -7.57
C ALA A 15 -0.51 2.14 -9.07
N ASP A 16 -1.34 1.53 -9.90
CA ASP A 16 -1.47 1.86 -11.33
C ASP A 16 -2.15 3.22 -11.58
N GLY A 17 -2.81 3.78 -10.57
CA GLY A 17 -3.57 5.04 -10.67
C GLY A 17 -4.95 4.89 -11.32
N GLU A 18 -5.33 3.70 -11.76
CA GLU A 18 -6.61 3.45 -12.41
C GLU A 18 -7.75 3.35 -11.39
N PHE A 19 -9.00 3.41 -11.88
CA PHE A 19 -10.17 3.23 -11.02
C PHE A 19 -10.44 1.74 -10.76
N HIS A 20 -10.47 1.38 -9.48
CA HIS A 20 -10.82 0.05 -9.01
C HIS A 20 -12.11 0.10 -8.18
N SER A 21 -13.10 -0.70 -8.56
CA SER A 21 -14.38 -0.74 -7.84
C SER A 21 -14.20 -1.34 -6.44
N GLY A 22 -14.98 -0.87 -5.46
CA GLY A 22 -14.93 -1.42 -4.10
C GLY A 22 -15.36 -2.89 -4.01
N GLU A 23 -16.12 -3.37 -4.99
CA GLU A 23 -16.49 -4.77 -5.16
C GLU A 23 -15.31 -5.58 -5.68
N HIS A 24 -14.66 -5.14 -6.75
CA HIS A 24 -13.47 -5.78 -7.32
C HIS A 24 -12.32 -5.88 -6.30
N LEU A 25 -12.06 -4.81 -5.55
CA LEU A 25 -11.07 -4.81 -4.46
C LEU A 25 -11.47 -5.75 -3.33
N GLY A 26 -12.78 -5.84 -3.04
CA GLY A 26 -13.36 -6.75 -2.07
C GLY A 26 -13.13 -8.21 -2.47
N GLU A 27 -13.47 -8.59 -3.69
CA GLU A 27 -13.25 -9.93 -4.24
C GLU A 27 -11.76 -10.30 -4.23
N SER A 28 -10.89 -9.40 -4.73
CA SER A 28 -9.44 -9.63 -4.80
C SER A 28 -8.79 -9.88 -3.44
N LEU A 29 -9.39 -9.36 -2.37
CA LEU A 29 -8.87 -9.48 -1.01
C LEU A 29 -9.72 -10.40 -0.11
N GLY A 30 -10.82 -10.96 -0.61
CA GLY A 30 -11.76 -11.77 0.17
C GLY A 30 -12.46 -11.00 1.29
N MET A 31 -12.83 -9.74 1.02
CA MET A 31 -13.35 -8.79 2.01
C MET A 31 -14.64 -8.11 1.54
N SER A 32 -15.46 -7.68 2.49
CA SER A 32 -16.64 -6.87 2.18
C SER A 32 -16.23 -5.46 1.74
N ARG A 33 -17.08 -4.82 0.93
CA ARG A 33 -16.89 -3.41 0.52
C ARG A 33 -16.74 -2.46 1.71
N ALA A 34 -17.42 -2.72 2.82
CA ALA A 34 -17.29 -1.93 4.05
C ALA A 34 -15.89 -2.06 4.67
N ALA A 35 -15.31 -3.27 4.66
CA ALA A 35 -13.94 -3.50 5.12
C ALA A 35 -12.91 -2.82 4.22
N ILE A 36 -13.11 -2.85 2.89
CA ILE A 36 -12.29 -2.09 1.93
C ILE A 36 -12.32 -0.60 2.29
N ASN A 37 -13.50 -0.02 2.49
CA ASN A 37 -13.62 1.40 2.83
C ASN A 37 -12.88 1.75 4.12
N LYS A 38 -12.90 0.88 5.15
CA LYS A 38 -12.12 1.08 6.38
C LYS A 38 -10.62 1.16 6.11
N HIS A 39 -10.08 0.25 5.30
CA HIS A 39 -8.66 0.27 4.95
C HIS A 39 -8.28 1.44 4.04
N ILE A 40 -9.17 1.90 3.16
CA ILE A 40 -8.97 3.13 2.38
C ILE A 40 -8.80 4.34 3.31
N GLN A 41 -9.54 4.43 4.41
CA GLN A 41 -9.32 5.51 5.39
C GLN A 41 -7.95 5.41 6.06
N THR A 42 -7.49 4.20 6.41
CA THR A 42 -6.12 4.02 6.94
C THR A 42 -5.05 4.47 5.95
N ILE A 43 -5.25 4.22 4.65
CA ILE A 43 -4.32 4.67 3.61
C ILE A 43 -4.30 6.21 3.53
N ARG A 44 -5.46 6.86 3.67
CA ARG A 44 -5.55 8.33 3.76
C ARG A 44 -4.86 8.89 5.00
N GLU A 45 -4.99 8.20 6.14
CA GLU A 45 -4.26 8.56 7.38
C GLU A 45 -2.73 8.48 7.20
N TRP A 46 -2.24 7.67 6.25
CA TRP A 46 -0.82 7.62 5.89
C TRP A 46 -0.39 8.74 4.94
N GLY A 47 -1.31 9.62 4.54
CA GLY A 47 -1.04 10.77 3.69
C GLY A 47 -1.17 10.52 2.19
N LEU A 48 -1.64 9.33 1.77
CA LEU A 48 -1.97 9.10 0.37
C LEU A 48 -3.33 9.72 0.04
N ASP A 49 -3.37 10.51 -1.02
CA ASP A 49 -4.64 10.98 -1.57
C ASP A 49 -5.29 9.85 -2.35
N VAL A 50 -6.53 9.51 -1.98
CA VAL A 50 -7.30 8.44 -2.62
C VAL A 50 -8.65 9.01 -3.01
N PHE A 51 -8.88 9.16 -4.31
CA PHE A 51 -10.16 9.60 -4.83
C PHE A 51 -11.21 8.51 -4.66
N THR A 52 -12.45 8.93 -4.42
CA THR A 52 -13.60 8.04 -4.40
C THR A 52 -14.69 8.64 -5.26
N VAL A 53 -15.06 7.94 -6.32
CA VAL A 53 -16.12 8.36 -7.23
C VAL A 53 -17.29 7.38 -7.11
N PRO A 54 -18.48 7.83 -6.69
CA PRO A 54 -19.68 6.98 -6.65
C PRO A 54 -19.91 6.28 -7.99
N GLY A 55 -20.14 4.97 -7.95
CA GLY A 55 -20.34 4.16 -9.16
C GLY A 55 -19.06 3.76 -9.93
N LYS A 56 -17.89 4.35 -9.64
CA LYS A 56 -16.60 3.94 -10.25
C LYS A 56 -15.69 3.21 -9.26
N GLY A 57 -15.52 3.75 -8.05
CA GLY A 57 -14.64 3.17 -7.03
C GLY A 57 -13.55 4.11 -6.55
N TYR A 58 -12.34 3.55 -6.37
CA TYR A 58 -11.19 4.18 -5.76
C TYR A 58 -10.02 4.29 -6.76
N SER A 59 -9.24 5.35 -6.68
CA SER A 59 -8.08 5.59 -7.55
C SER A 59 -7.10 6.54 -6.83
N LEU A 60 -5.81 6.45 -7.17
CA LEU A 60 -4.81 7.45 -6.80
C LEU A 60 -4.78 8.58 -7.85
N PRO A 61 -4.38 9.81 -7.50
CA PRO A 61 -4.25 10.91 -8.46
C PRO A 61 -3.33 10.63 -9.66
N GLY A 62 -2.41 9.67 -9.49
CA GLY A 62 -1.58 9.14 -10.56
C GLY A 62 -0.91 7.85 -10.10
N ALA A 63 -0.29 7.15 -11.06
CA ALA A 63 0.47 5.95 -10.77
C ALA A 63 1.63 6.25 -9.81
N ILE A 64 1.88 5.34 -8.87
CA ILE A 64 3.00 5.41 -7.94
C ILE A 64 3.89 4.18 -8.08
N GLN A 65 5.19 4.37 -7.95
CA GLN A 65 6.14 3.27 -7.95
C GLN A 65 6.42 2.83 -6.52
N LEU A 66 5.96 1.64 -6.15
CA LEU A 66 6.27 1.04 -4.87
C LEU A 66 7.69 0.48 -4.83
N LEU A 67 8.31 0.52 -3.65
CA LEU A 67 9.60 -0.13 -3.44
C LEU A 67 9.43 -1.65 -3.42
N GLU A 68 10.14 -2.33 -4.33
CA GLU A 68 10.10 -3.77 -4.46
C GLU A 68 11.39 -4.41 -3.91
N ALA A 69 11.30 -4.99 -2.71
CA ALA A 69 12.45 -5.60 -2.03
C ALA A 69 13.21 -6.59 -2.91
N LYS A 70 12.49 -7.49 -3.61
CA LYS A 70 13.10 -8.51 -4.47
C LYS A 70 13.89 -7.89 -5.63
N ARG A 71 13.32 -6.87 -6.28
CA ARG A 71 13.93 -6.17 -7.41
C ARG A 71 15.13 -5.33 -6.98
N ILE A 72 15.04 -4.66 -5.84
CA ILE A 72 16.17 -3.90 -5.28
C ILE A 72 17.31 -4.85 -4.94
N LEU A 73 17.04 -5.92 -4.19
CA LEU A 73 18.05 -6.88 -3.76
C LEU A 73 18.66 -7.69 -4.90
N SER A 74 17.96 -7.87 -6.02
CA SER A 74 18.51 -8.56 -7.19
C SER A 74 19.54 -7.72 -7.95
N LEU A 75 19.55 -6.40 -7.74
CA LEU A 75 20.45 -5.46 -8.40
C LEU A 75 21.65 -5.07 -7.52
N LEU A 76 21.68 -5.53 -6.27
CA LEU A 76 22.74 -5.23 -5.32
C LEU A 76 23.63 -6.45 -5.09
N GLU A 77 24.95 -6.24 -5.11
CA GLU A 77 25.91 -7.26 -4.70
C GLU A 77 25.85 -7.51 -3.19
N ASP A 78 25.75 -6.43 -2.41
CA ASP A 78 25.56 -6.46 -0.96
C ASP A 78 24.08 -6.47 -0.59
N LYS A 79 23.63 -7.54 0.07
CA LYS A 79 22.22 -7.75 0.44
C LYS A 79 21.87 -7.22 1.83
N ARG A 80 22.71 -6.38 2.45
CA ARG A 80 22.43 -5.71 3.73
C ARG A 80 21.45 -4.53 3.61
N VAL A 81 20.41 -4.68 2.79
CA VAL A 81 19.35 -3.69 2.60
C VAL A 81 18.03 -4.25 3.10
N SER A 82 17.33 -3.47 3.93
CA SER A 82 15.98 -3.79 4.41
C SER A 82 14.98 -2.83 3.76
N VAL A 83 13.97 -3.37 3.08
CA VAL A 83 12.89 -2.57 2.49
C VAL A 83 11.66 -2.71 3.37
N LEU A 84 11.29 -1.63 4.05
CA LEU A 84 10.19 -1.57 5.00
C LEU A 84 9.12 -0.60 4.47
N PRO A 85 7.94 -1.08 4.06
CA PRO A 85 6.90 -0.18 3.52
C PRO A 85 6.37 0.82 4.55
N VAL A 86 6.36 0.46 5.83
CA VAL A 86 5.96 1.32 6.94
C VAL A 86 6.93 1.08 8.10
N VAL A 87 7.55 2.15 8.58
CA VAL A 87 8.48 2.14 9.73
C VAL A 87 8.42 3.49 10.41
N ASP A 88 8.57 3.53 11.73
CA ASP A 88 8.54 4.78 12.50
C ASP A 88 9.75 5.67 12.15
N SER A 89 10.94 5.07 12.11
CA SER A 89 12.18 5.73 11.70
C SER A 89 13.16 4.71 11.12
N THR A 90 13.71 5.02 9.95
CA THR A 90 14.77 4.20 9.33
C THR A 90 16.07 4.23 10.15
N ASN A 91 16.39 5.35 10.80
CA ASN A 91 17.56 5.45 11.68
C ASN A 91 17.37 4.64 12.95
N GLN A 92 16.22 4.76 13.63
CA GLN A 92 15.96 4.01 14.86
C GLN A 92 15.97 2.50 14.60
N TYR A 93 15.40 2.07 13.47
CA TYR A 93 15.44 0.67 13.04
C TYR A 93 16.86 0.10 12.89
N LEU A 94 17.84 0.93 12.50
CA LEU A 94 19.23 0.52 12.42
C LEU A 94 19.95 0.57 13.77
N LEU A 95 19.57 1.49 14.67
CA LEU A 95 20.13 1.60 16.01
C LEU A 95 19.69 0.47 16.95
N ASP A 96 18.47 -0.04 16.78
CA ASP A 96 17.93 -1.13 17.61
C ASP A 96 18.43 -2.52 17.20
N ARG A 97 19.34 -2.60 16.21
CA ARG A 97 19.87 -3.84 15.63
C ARG A 97 21.27 -4.20 16.11
#